data_AF-A0A5C7TTW4-F1
#
_entry.id   AF-A0A5C7TTW4-F1
#
_cell.length_a   1.000
_cell.length_b   1.000
_cell.length_c   1.000
_cell.angle_alpha   90.00
_cell.angle_beta   90.00
_cell.angle_gamma   90.00
#
_symmetry.space_group_name_H-M   'P 1'
#
loop_
_entity.id
_entity.type
_entity.pdbx_description
1 polymer ?
#
loop_
_entity_poly.entity_id
_entity_poly.type
_entity_poly.pdbx_seq_one_letter_code
_entity_poly.pdbx_strand_id
1 'polypeptide(L)'
;MNEVRYQLELADLAGHYLDVQLELMPQDDAVVLFTLPAWIPGSYMIRDFARHLLDIRAQDQTGPLILQQTDKQSWQLQHQGLPVTVRYRLYAFDLSVRANYLSADIAVINPAACCLQVVGQQHLPHLVEVRRGQAPQHWQLATGLPRAAETSPLQFGFYRAANYAQLIDCPLLAGKLDVASFVIDNVPHHLVLAGAVATDVQRIAADLLPLCQAQKQVFGALPADLDEYWFLTWVVDQGYGGLEHRNSTLLLCNRFDLPNPRLPAEYSEDYQNFLALCSHEYFHTWWVKRARPTPYLDYQLQAEQYSTQLWLYEGFTSYYDDLSLLRTGILTLEQYLTGLAKTISRLQRAPANLRQSLADSSFNAWTRFYRQDENAVNAVVSYYAKGALLAFCLDAELQQQNLGLDGLMQLCWQQYGQGETGSGEDTFFRLLLQYSQSDALVKKVRLWVEEVAALPLAEAASALGLELNWRQPEHHQDQSGDKALALPSMEPGFHYEVKPEGLLLTAVRNGTAAHRAGFSAGDVLIAVGQLKATEQTLRQMLLRAVPGDVLCCHLFRQQRLVQLNLLLEAAPETVAVLKALSQRTRWPGVIWSLQSAE
;
A
#
# COMPACT_ATOMS: atom_id res chain seq x y z
N MET A 1 36.77 13.19 8.20
CA MET A 1 35.39 13.19 8.73
C MET A 1 35.01 11.75 9.01
N ASN A 2 34.34 11.46 10.13
CA ASN A 2 33.80 10.13 10.43
C ASN A 2 32.27 10.11 10.28
N GLU A 3 31.76 10.89 9.32
CA GLU A 3 30.35 11.04 8.97
C GLU A 3 30.26 11.43 7.49
N VAL A 4 29.13 11.11 6.86
CA VAL A 4 28.76 11.57 5.52
C VAL A 4 27.77 12.73 5.67
N ARG A 5 27.91 13.79 4.88
CA ARG A 5 27.03 14.96 4.97
C ARG A 5 26.25 15.18 3.69
N TYR A 6 24.95 15.43 3.81
CA TYR A 6 24.10 15.90 2.73
C TYR A 6 23.59 17.30 3.01
N GLN A 7 23.50 18.13 1.98
CA GLN A 7 22.70 19.34 1.97
C GLN A 7 21.62 19.17 0.90
N LEU A 8 20.37 19.33 1.29
CA LEU A 8 19.19 19.24 0.41
C LEU A 8 18.59 20.64 0.31
N GLU A 9 18.64 21.26 -0.86
CA GLU A 9 18.18 22.63 -1.05
C GLU A 9 17.01 22.69 -2.03
N LEU A 10 15.90 23.29 -1.60
CA LEU A 10 14.73 23.55 -2.45
C LEU A 10 15.05 24.70 -3.43
N ALA A 11 15.84 24.38 -4.44
CA ALA A 11 16.58 25.35 -5.24
C ALA A 11 15.70 26.11 -6.25
N ASP A 12 14.70 25.45 -6.85
CA ASP A 12 13.75 26.06 -7.78
C ASP A 12 12.38 25.37 -7.69
N LEU A 13 11.43 26.02 -7.02
CA LEU A 13 10.09 25.47 -6.82
C LEU A 13 9.27 25.44 -8.11
N ALA A 14 9.50 26.40 -9.01
CA ALA A 14 8.76 26.52 -10.27
C ALA A 14 9.29 25.56 -11.34
N GLY A 15 10.61 25.32 -11.34
CA GLY A 15 11.27 24.33 -12.17
C GLY A 15 11.27 22.91 -11.58
N HIS A 16 10.80 22.74 -10.35
CA HIS A 16 10.76 21.47 -9.62
C HIS A 16 12.15 20.88 -9.37
N TYR A 17 13.15 21.71 -9.05
CA TYR A 17 14.53 21.27 -8.84
C TYR A 17 14.95 21.27 -7.37
N LEU A 18 15.47 20.12 -6.95
CA LEU A 18 16.17 19.92 -5.68
C LEU A 18 17.68 19.88 -5.96
N ASP A 19 18.45 20.77 -5.35
CA ASP A 19 19.92 20.70 -5.40
C ASP A 19 20.43 19.88 -4.21
N VAL A 20 21.39 18.99 -4.48
CA VAL A 20 22.00 18.13 -3.48
C VAL A 20 23.51 18.30 -3.49
N GLN A 21 24.07 18.50 -2.30
CA GLN A 21 25.51 18.45 -2.05
C GLN A 21 25.82 17.31 -1.09
N LEU A 22 26.73 16.43 -1.48
CA LEU A 22 27.25 15.31 -0.68
C LEU A 22 28.71 15.59 -0.34
N GLU A 23 29.07 15.55 0.93
CA GLU A 23 30.45 15.64 1.41
C GLU A 23 30.85 14.38 2.16
N LEU A 24 32.08 13.92 1.91
CA LEU A 24 32.65 12.76 2.59
C LEU A 24 34.17 12.84 2.70
N MET A 25 34.73 12.00 3.58
CA MET A 25 36.15 11.68 3.58
C MET A 25 36.34 10.29 2.98
N PRO A 26 37.12 10.12 1.90
CA PRO A 26 37.44 8.77 1.39
C PRO A 26 38.16 7.92 2.45
N GLN A 27 37.89 6.61 2.48
CA GLN A 27 38.29 5.76 3.61
C GLN A 27 39.43 4.77 3.38
N ASP A 28 39.78 4.33 2.16
CA ASP A 28 41.08 3.63 1.87
C ASP A 28 41.23 3.11 0.41
N ASP A 29 40.27 3.29 -0.49
CA ASP A 29 40.43 2.95 -1.92
C ASP A 29 40.96 4.13 -2.74
N ALA A 30 41.57 3.89 -3.91
CA ALA A 30 41.87 4.96 -4.88
C ALA A 30 40.61 5.49 -5.58
N VAL A 31 39.47 4.82 -5.38
CA VAL A 31 38.19 5.11 -6.00
C VAL A 31 37.06 5.06 -4.96
N VAL A 32 36.13 5.99 -5.03
CA VAL A 32 34.85 5.93 -4.30
C VAL A 32 33.75 5.55 -5.28
N LEU A 33 32.92 4.59 -4.88
CA LEU A 33 31.71 4.24 -5.64
C LEU A 33 30.50 4.91 -5.00
N PHE A 34 29.68 5.53 -5.84
CA PHE A 34 28.39 6.07 -5.49
C PHE A 34 27.30 5.30 -6.20
N THR A 35 26.16 5.08 -5.54
CA THR A 35 24.96 4.54 -6.20
C THR A 35 23.71 5.23 -5.69
N LEU A 36 22.72 5.43 -6.55
CA LEU A 36 21.36 5.78 -6.13
C LEU A 36 20.50 4.51 -6.11
N PRO A 37 19.59 4.35 -5.13
CA PRO A 37 18.60 3.27 -5.16
C PRO A 37 17.81 3.22 -6.47
N ALA A 38 17.59 2.01 -7.00
CA ALA A 38 16.72 1.77 -8.15
C ALA A 38 15.24 1.68 -7.75
N TRP A 39 14.99 1.41 -6.47
CA TRP A 39 13.68 1.21 -5.86
C TRP A 39 13.74 1.61 -4.38
N ILE A 40 12.58 1.65 -3.71
CA ILE A 40 12.46 2.07 -2.30
C ILE A 40 11.80 0.94 -1.48
N PRO A 41 12.34 0.59 -0.30
CA PRO A 41 11.71 -0.38 0.61
C PRO A 41 10.22 -0.10 0.83
N GLY A 42 9.39 -1.15 0.84
CA GLY A 42 7.92 -1.07 0.88
C GLY A 42 7.25 -0.96 -0.49
N SER A 43 7.98 -0.54 -1.53
CA SER A 43 7.47 -0.51 -2.91
C SER A 43 8.28 -1.40 -3.85
N TYR A 44 7.82 -2.64 -4.03
CA TYR A 44 8.50 -3.71 -4.78
C TYR A 44 8.42 -3.51 -6.32
N MET A 45 9.02 -2.42 -6.82
CA MET A 45 9.10 -2.09 -8.24
C MET A 45 10.40 -1.32 -8.52
N ILE A 46 11.14 -1.71 -9.56
CA ILE A 46 12.24 -0.89 -10.09
C ILE A 46 11.67 0.40 -10.68
N ARG A 47 12.10 1.52 -10.11
CA ARG A 47 11.69 2.90 -10.44
C ARG A 47 12.78 3.70 -11.12
N ASP A 48 14.04 3.29 -11.07
CA ASP A 48 15.17 3.98 -11.72
C ASP A 48 15.24 5.48 -11.36
N PHE A 49 15.31 5.81 -10.06
CA PHE A 49 15.33 7.21 -9.59
C PHE A 49 16.45 8.05 -10.21
N ALA A 50 17.57 7.42 -10.58
CA ALA A 50 18.72 8.07 -11.20
C ALA A 50 18.39 8.79 -12.51
N ARG A 51 17.28 8.45 -13.20
CA ARG A 51 16.82 9.20 -14.39
C ARG A 51 16.52 10.67 -14.10
N HIS A 52 16.28 11.03 -12.84
CA HIS A 52 15.96 12.39 -12.41
C HIS A 52 17.22 13.22 -12.09
N LEU A 53 18.39 12.60 -11.99
CA LEU A 53 19.63 13.24 -11.60
C LEU A 53 20.28 13.94 -12.80
N LEU A 54 20.68 15.19 -12.58
CA LEU A 54 21.22 16.14 -13.56
C LEU A 54 22.53 16.74 -13.04
N ASP A 55 23.40 17.14 -13.96
CA ASP A 55 24.59 17.97 -13.71
C ASP A 55 25.53 17.50 -12.59
N ILE A 56 25.67 16.18 -12.41
CA ILE A 56 26.53 15.59 -11.37
C ILE A 56 28.01 15.89 -11.63
N ARG A 57 28.67 16.43 -10.60
CA ARG A 57 30.08 16.77 -10.62
C ARG A 57 30.69 16.55 -9.25
N ALA A 58 31.99 16.28 -9.22
CA ALA A 58 32.75 16.12 -8.01
C ALA A 58 33.96 17.06 -8.00
N GLN A 59 34.37 17.50 -6.81
CA GLN A 59 35.55 18.32 -6.60
C GLN A 59 36.16 18.05 -5.22
N ASP A 60 37.43 18.38 -5.07
CA ASP A 60 38.09 18.54 -3.78
C ASP A 60 38.73 19.95 -3.70
N GLN A 61 39.60 20.16 -2.72
CA GLN A 61 40.33 21.43 -2.56
C GLN A 61 41.32 21.75 -3.70
N THR A 62 41.71 20.75 -4.51
CA THR A 62 42.63 20.91 -5.64
C THR A 62 41.92 21.24 -6.95
N GLY A 63 40.62 20.93 -7.05
CA GLY A 63 39.78 21.26 -8.19
C GLY A 63 38.77 20.17 -8.55
N PRO A 64 38.24 20.20 -9.78
CA PRO A 64 37.33 19.18 -10.29
C PRO A 64 37.96 17.79 -10.30
N LEU A 65 37.17 16.77 -9.96
CA LEU A 65 37.56 15.36 -9.97
C LEU A 65 36.89 14.59 -11.10
N ILE A 66 37.50 13.48 -11.53
CA ILE A 66 36.95 12.61 -12.57
C ILE A 66 35.89 11.70 -11.94
N LEU A 67 34.63 11.95 -12.31
CA LEU A 67 33.48 11.14 -11.94
C LEU A 67 32.92 10.46 -13.19
N GLN A 68 33.01 9.13 -13.24
CA GLN A 68 32.56 8.33 -14.37
C GLN A 68 31.30 7.56 -14.00
N GLN A 69 30.23 7.72 -14.78
CA GLN A 69 29.05 6.86 -14.65
C GLN A 69 29.37 5.45 -15.18
N THR A 70 29.06 4.41 -14.41
CA THR A 70 29.40 3.02 -14.75
C THR A 70 28.18 2.20 -15.17
N ASP A 71 27.00 2.57 -14.71
CA ASP A 71 25.71 1.97 -15.10
C ASP A 71 24.56 2.99 -14.95
N LYS A 72 23.30 2.54 -15.00
CA LYS A 72 22.11 3.41 -14.91
C LYS A 72 22.02 4.25 -13.63
N GLN A 73 22.70 3.87 -12.55
CA GLN A 73 22.55 4.48 -11.23
C GLN A 73 23.83 4.52 -10.38
N SER A 74 24.99 4.13 -10.93
CA SER A 74 26.26 4.11 -10.23
C SER A 74 27.33 4.98 -10.88
N TRP A 75 28.20 5.56 -10.06
CA TRP A 75 29.34 6.38 -10.47
C TRP A 75 30.61 5.99 -9.72
N GLN A 76 31.75 6.09 -10.39
CA GLN A 76 33.08 5.88 -9.85
C GLN A 76 33.85 7.20 -9.85
N LEU A 77 34.42 7.57 -8.71
CA LEU A 77 35.19 8.79 -8.51
C LEU A 77 36.64 8.47 -8.18
N GLN A 78 37.58 9.05 -8.92
CA GLN A 78 38.99 9.04 -8.56
C GLN A 78 39.31 10.19 -7.59
N HIS A 79 40.12 9.94 -6.56
CA HIS A 79 40.48 10.96 -5.57
C HIS A 79 41.92 10.81 -5.06
N GLN A 80 42.39 11.81 -4.31
CA GLN A 80 43.74 11.84 -3.73
C GLN A 80 43.74 11.70 -2.20
N GLY A 81 42.65 11.18 -1.60
CA GLY A 81 42.50 11.01 -0.16
C GLY A 81 42.12 12.29 0.58
N LEU A 82 41.74 13.33 -0.17
CA LEU A 82 41.25 14.60 0.33
C LEU A 82 39.73 14.57 0.51
N PRO A 83 39.15 15.44 1.35
CA PRO A 83 37.70 15.60 1.44
C PRO A 83 37.08 15.90 0.07
N VAL A 84 36.03 15.17 -0.26
CA VAL A 84 35.33 15.26 -1.54
C VAL A 84 33.98 15.93 -1.35
N THR A 85 33.61 16.78 -2.30
CA THR A 85 32.25 17.29 -2.46
C THR A 85 31.69 16.87 -3.82
N VAL A 86 30.54 16.18 -3.81
CA VAL A 86 29.75 15.84 -4.99
C VAL A 86 28.52 16.74 -5.02
N ARG A 87 28.22 17.36 -6.16
CA ARG A 87 27.03 18.21 -6.36
C ARG A 87 26.24 17.74 -7.55
N TYR A 88 24.92 17.72 -7.42
CA TYR A 88 23.99 17.35 -8.48
C TYR A 88 22.63 18.00 -8.24
N ARG A 89 21.82 18.02 -9.28
CA ARG A 89 20.44 18.52 -9.26
C ARG A 89 19.49 17.37 -9.55
N LEU A 90 18.30 17.37 -8.98
CA LEU A 90 17.24 16.42 -9.32
C LEU A 90 15.98 17.13 -9.80
N TYR A 91 15.35 16.58 -10.84
CA TYR A 91 13.99 16.94 -11.22
C TYR A 91 12.97 16.17 -10.36
N ALA A 92 12.27 16.87 -9.47
CA ALA A 92 11.37 16.34 -8.45
C ALA A 92 9.91 16.69 -8.79
N PHE A 93 9.29 15.91 -9.68
CA PHE A 93 7.89 16.13 -10.07
C PHE A 93 7.10 14.82 -10.23
N ASP A 94 7.33 13.87 -9.32
CA ASP A 94 6.62 12.60 -9.25
C ASP A 94 5.53 12.69 -8.15
N LEU A 95 4.26 12.73 -8.55
CA LEU A 95 3.13 12.78 -7.63
C LEU A 95 2.88 11.38 -7.03
N SER A 96 3.72 10.99 -6.09
CA SER A 96 3.53 9.78 -5.29
C SER A 96 4.29 9.83 -3.96
N VAL A 97 3.95 8.92 -3.06
CA VAL A 97 4.63 8.74 -1.76
C VAL A 97 6.02 8.07 -1.88
N ARG A 98 6.51 7.79 -3.11
CA ARG A 98 7.65 6.88 -3.34
C ARG A 98 8.88 7.56 -3.95
N ALA A 99 8.74 8.83 -4.33
CA ALA A 99 9.76 9.61 -5.03
C ALA A 99 9.78 11.05 -4.50
N ASN A 100 10.33 11.99 -5.27
CA ASN A 100 10.41 13.39 -4.89
C ASN A 100 9.41 14.24 -5.69
N TYR A 101 8.75 15.16 -4.99
CA TYR A 101 7.85 16.14 -5.57
C TYR A 101 8.14 17.52 -5.00
N LEU A 102 8.28 18.52 -5.86
CA LEU A 102 8.51 19.90 -5.47
C LEU A 102 7.58 20.80 -6.28
N SER A 103 6.91 21.73 -5.62
CA SER A 103 6.07 22.74 -6.26
C SER A 103 6.05 24.02 -5.45
N ALA A 104 5.28 25.02 -5.88
CA ALA A 104 5.15 26.29 -5.17
C ALA A 104 4.52 26.18 -3.77
N ASP A 105 3.82 25.08 -3.47
CA ASP A 105 3.02 24.94 -2.23
C ASP A 105 3.49 23.81 -1.31
N ILE A 106 4.26 22.85 -1.84
CA ILE A 106 4.68 21.66 -1.10
C ILE A 106 6.00 21.08 -1.63
N ALA A 107 6.76 20.47 -0.72
CA ALA A 107 7.88 19.59 -1.01
C ALA A 107 7.68 18.22 -0.32
N VAL A 108 7.82 17.16 -1.10
CA VAL A 108 7.90 15.77 -0.64
C VAL A 108 9.28 15.25 -1.06
N ILE A 109 10.09 14.85 -0.08
CA ILE A 109 11.45 14.36 -0.33
C ILE A 109 11.60 12.98 0.30
N ASN A 110 11.85 11.99 -0.55
CA ASN A 110 12.29 10.66 -0.17
C ASN A 110 13.81 10.57 -0.39
N PRO A 111 14.62 10.46 0.68
CA PRO A 111 16.08 10.38 0.53
C PRO A 111 16.55 9.18 -0.32
N ALA A 112 15.77 8.08 -0.37
CA ALA A 112 16.02 6.98 -1.29
C ALA A 112 16.08 7.42 -2.77
N ALA A 113 15.35 8.48 -3.14
CA ALA A 113 15.26 8.98 -4.51
C ALA A 113 16.18 10.19 -4.78
N CYS A 114 16.95 10.69 -3.80
CA CYS A 114 17.86 11.83 -4.01
C CYS A 114 19.23 11.76 -3.32
N CYS A 115 19.48 10.88 -2.36
CA CYS A 115 20.75 10.82 -1.64
C CYS A 115 21.62 9.67 -2.16
N LEU A 116 22.71 9.97 -2.87
CA LEU A 116 23.66 8.96 -3.35
C LEU A 116 24.36 8.19 -2.23
N GLN A 117 24.11 6.88 -2.13
CA GLN A 117 24.84 5.99 -1.24
C GLN A 117 26.35 6.02 -1.52
N VAL A 118 27.16 6.26 -0.49
CA VAL A 118 28.61 6.10 -0.54
C VAL A 118 28.94 4.65 -0.19
N VAL A 119 29.39 3.87 -1.17
CA VAL A 119 29.69 2.45 -0.96
C VAL A 119 30.88 2.31 0.00
N GLY A 120 30.72 1.46 1.01
CA GLY A 120 31.71 1.25 2.08
C GLY A 120 31.48 2.15 3.29
N GLN A 121 30.73 3.24 3.17
CA GLN A 121 30.49 4.21 4.25
C GLN A 121 29.02 4.26 4.70
N GLN A 122 28.20 3.30 4.29
CA GLN A 122 26.76 3.24 4.64
C GLN A 122 26.51 3.23 6.14
N HIS A 123 27.42 2.63 6.90
CA HIS A 123 27.33 2.41 8.34
C HIS A 123 27.68 3.66 9.15
N LEU A 124 28.27 4.69 8.52
CA LEU A 124 28.63 5.92 9.20
C LEU A 124 27.38 6.77 9.50
N PRO A 125 27.43 7.62 10.54
CA PRO A 125 26.42 8.65 10.73
C PRO A 125 26.28 9.55 9.51
N HIS A 126 25.04 9.93 9.21
CA HIS A 126 24.71 10.85 8.13
C HIS A 126 24.13 12.14 8.73
N LEU A 127 24.79 13.26 8.48
CA LEU A 127 24.27 14.60 8.81
C LEU A 127 23.55 15.16 7.58
N VAL A 128 22.31 15.61 7.75
CA VAL A 128 21.48 16.16 6.67
C VAL A 128 21.10 17.58 7.01
N GLU A 129 21.54 18.54 6.20
CA GLU A 129 21.08 19.91 6.24
C GLU A 129 19.96 20.10 5.21
N VAL A 130 18.76 20.39 5.66
CA VAL A 130 17.64 20.72 4.77
C VAL A 130 17.52 22.23 4.69
N ARG A 131 17.83 22.79 3.53
CA ARG A 131 17.81 24.23 3.26
C ARG A 131 16.51 24.64 2.60
N ARG A 132 15.94 25.73 3.13
CA ARG A 132 14.71 26.33 2.64
C ARG A 132 14.82 26.77 1.16
N GLY A 133 15.99 27.23 0.71
CA GLY A 133 16.18 27.69 -0.66
C GLY A 133 15.15 28.78 -1.04
N GLN A 134 14.40 28.55 -2.11
CA GLN A 134 13.32 29.45 -2.57
C GLN A 134 11.99 29.27 -1.82
N ALA A 135 11.87 28.33 -0.89
CA ALA A 135 10.62 28.10 -0.20
C ALA A 135 10.19 29.29 0.69
N PRO A 136 8.88 29.58 0.78
CA PRO A 136 8.37 30.64 1.63
C PRO A 136 8.80 30.50 3.09
N GLN A 137 9.01 31.62 3.79
CA GLN A 137 9.46 31.64 5.19
C GLN A 137 8.47 30.97 6.16
N HIS A 138 7.18 30.97 5.82
CA HIS A 138 6.14 30.34 6.65
C HIS A 138 6.07 28.82 6.49
N TRP A 139 6.82 28.23 5.54
CA TRP A 139 6.86 26.78 5.43
C TRP A 139 7.51 26.14 6.65
N GLN A 140 6.94 25.02 7.05
CA GLN A 140 7.42 24.12 8.07
C GLN A 140 7.96 22.84 7.41
N LEU A 141 8.70 22.05 8.17
CA LEU A 141 9.30 20.79 7.72
C LEU A 141 9.06 19.67 8.75
N ALA A 142 8.34 18.63 8.35
CA ALA A 142 8.06 17.44 9.18
C ALA A 142 8.78 16.21 8.64
N THR A 143 9.36 15.41 9.52
CA THR A 143 10.08 14.18 9.21
C THR A 143 10.29 13.35 10.47
N GLY A 144 10.41 12.03 10.33
CA GLY A 144 10.88 11.13 11.39
C GLY A 144 12.40 11.14 11.60
N LEU A 145 13.18 11.91 10.83
CA LEU A 145 14.61 12.04 11.10
C LEU A 145 14.86 12.73 12.46
N PRO A 146 15.75 12.18 13.30
CA PRO A 146 16.21 12.87 14.50
C PRO A 146 16.75 14.28 14.19
N ARG A 147 16.16 15.29 14.83
CA ARG A 147 16.64 16.68 14.74
C ARG A 147 17.98 16.84 15.46
N ALA A 148 18.89 17.62 14.90
CA ALA A 148 20.04 18.12 15.65
C ALA A 148 19.58 19.12 16.72
N ALA A 149 20.38 19.33 17.78
CA ALA A 149 19.99 20.15 18.93
C ALA A 149 19.70 21.62 18.57
N GLU A 150 20.35 22.12 17.53
CA GLU A 150 20.19 23.45 16.97
C GLU A 150 18.91 23.62 16.12
N THR A 151 18.25 22.53 15.74
CA THR A 151 17.06 22.53 14.89
C THR A 151 15.79 22.43 15.73
N SER A 152 14.99 23.50 15.72
CA SER A 152 13.70 23.53 16.41
C SER A 152 12.66 22.61 15.73
N PRO A 153 11.62 22.14 16.44
CA PRO A 153 10.54 21.37 15.84
C PRO A 153 9.90 22.07 14.64
N LEU A 154 9.57 21.30 13.59
CA LEU A 154 8.93 21.77 12.37
C LEU A 154 9.72 22.85 11.59
N GLN A 155 11.05 22.92 11.75
CA GLN A 155 11.91 23.88 11.06
C GLN A 155 12.90 23.21 10.11
N PHE A 156 13.27 23.95 9.07
CA PHE A 156 14.45 23.64 8.25
C PHE A 156 15.72 23.72 9.11
N GLY A 157 16.73 22.91 8.81
CA GLY A 157 17.96 22.85 9.60
C GLY A 157 18.69 21.53 9.47
N PHE A 158 19.43 21.17 10.52
CA PHE A 158 20.24 19.96 10.59
C PHE A 158 19.47 18.79 11.25
N TYR A 159 19.62 17.62 10.64
CA TYR A 159 19.05 16.34 11.03
C TYR A 159 20.12 15.27 10.98
N ARG A 160 19.92 14.16 11.71
CA ARG A 160 20.89 13.07 11.78
C ARG A 160 20.23 11.72 11.56
N ALA A 161 20.86 10.89 10.75
CA ALA A 161 20.59 9.46 10.67
C ALA A 161 21.82 8.69 11.15
N ALA A 162 21.62 7.58 11.86
CA ALA A 162 22.68 6.74 12.38
C ALA A 162 23.46 6.02 11.25
N ASN A 163 22.80 5.79 10.12
CA ASN A 163 23.36 5.12 8.93
C ASN A 163 22.49 5.45 7.69
N TYR A 164 22.95 5.02 6.52
CA TYR A 164 22.27 5.26 5.25
C TYR A 164 20.89 4.59 5.19
N ALA A 165 20.73 3.43 5.82
CA ALA A 165 19.44 2.73 5.84
C ALA A 165 18.37 3.52 6.60
N GLN A 166 18.70 4.16 7.73
CA GLN A 166 17.80 5.08 8.41
C GLN A 166 17.53 6.33 7.58
N LEU A 167 18.55 6.89 6.91
CA LEU A 167 18.37 8.07 6.06
C LEU A 167 17.29 7.86 4.99
N ILE A 168 17.39 6.76 4.24
CA ILE A 168 16.44 6.47 3.15
C ILE A 168 15.07 5.99 3.61
N ASP A 169 14.92 5.73 4.92
CA ASP A 169 13.68 5.33 5.56
C ASP A 169 12.97 6.50 6.28
N CYS A 170 13.39 7.74 6.05
CA CYS A 170 12.77 8.89 6.68
C CYS A 170 12.42 9.95 5.62
N PRO A 171 11.19 9.94 5.08
CA PRO A 171 10.72 10.97 4.18
C PRO A 171 10.61 12.33 4.88
N LEU A 172 10.57 13.39 4.09
CA LEU A 172 10.38 14.75 4.53
C LEU A 172 9.19 15.38 3.81
N LEU A 173 8.34 16.05 4.58
CA LEU A 173 7.18 16.80 4.09
C LEU A 173 7.33 18.26 4.50
N ALA A 174 7.40 19.16 3.52
CA ALA A 174 7.54 20.59 3.75
C ALA A 174 6.43 21.37 3.04
N GLY A 175 5.96 22.45 3.66
CA GLY A 175 4.86 23.25 3.15
C GLY A 175 4.21 24.08 4.24
N LYS A 176 2.99 24.57 3.97
CA LYS A 176 2.09 25.00 5.04
C LYS A 176 1.46 23.76 5.67
N LEU A 177 1.78 23.49 6.94
CA LEU A 177 1.40 22.26 7.62
C LEU A 177 0.32 22.52 8.68
N ASP A 178 -0.74 21.71 8.67
CA ASP A 178 -1.66 21.59 9.80
C ASP A 178 -1.22 20.40 10.67
N VAL A 179 -1.04 20.62 11.97
CA VAL A 179 -0.44 19.61 12.87
C VAL A 179 -1.32 19.38 14.09
N ALA A 180 -1.55 18.11 14.41
CA ALA A 180 -2.12 17.66 15.67
C ALA A 180 -1.25 16.55 16.26
N SER A 181 -1.40 16.27 17.56
CA SER A 181 -0.58 15.25 18.21
C SER A 181 -1.32 14.57 19.35
N PHE A 182 -0.96 13.32 19.61
CA PHE A 182 -1.42 12.52 20.75
C PHE A 182 -0.24 11.71 21.30
N VAL A 183 -0.41 11.05 22.45
CA VAL A 183 0.66 10.30 23.12
C VAL A 183 0.18 8.91 23.51
N ILE A 184 1.01 7.90 23.28
CA ILE A 184 0.81 6.51 23.71
C ILE A 184 2.07 6.08 24.45
N ASP A 185 1.96 5.66 25.71
CA ASP A 185 3.09 5.19 26.53
C ASP A 185 4.31 6.14 26.54
N ASN A 186 4.06 7.45 26.56
CA ASN A 186 5.07 8.53 26.46
C ASN A 186 5.74 8.70 25.09
N VAL A 187 5.29 7.98 24.07
CA VAL A 187 5.72 8.16 22.68
C VAL A 187 4.76 9.14 21.98
N PRO A 188 5.21 10.37 21.64
CA PRO A 188 4.40 11.31 20.88
C PRO A 188 4.14 10.81 19.46
N HIS A 189 2.92 10.98 19.02
CA HIS A 189 2.47 10.71 17.66
C HIS A 189 2.01 12.03 17.05
N HIS A 190 2.47 12.32 15.84
CA HIS A 190 2.23 13.57 15.14
C HIS A 190 1.46 13.29 13.85
N LEU A 191 0.30 13.90 13.70
CA LEU A 191 -0.42 13.96 12.44
C LEU A 191 -0.10 15.27 11.75
N VAL A 192 0.39 15.19 10.52
CA VAL A 192 0.77 16.34 9.71
C VAL A 192 0.00 16.31 8.40
N LEU A 193 -0.73 17.37 8.09
CA LEU A 193 -1.42 17.52 6.80
C LEU A 193 -0.78 18.65 6.00
N ALA A 194 -0.49 18.39 4.73
CA ALA A 194 -0.06 19.38 3.76
C ALA A 194 -1.05 19.42 2.58
N GLY A 195 -1.56 20.62 2.24
CA GLY A 195 -2.55 20.79 1.17
C GLY A 195 -4.01 20.60 1.59
N ALA A 196 -4.26 20.35 2.88
CA ALA A 196 -5.61 20.24 3.42
C ALA A 196 -6.37 21.58 3.36
N VAL A 197 -7.68 21.50 3.13
CA VAL A 197 -8.58 22.65 3.14
C VAL A 197 -9.86 22.26 3.85
N ALA A 198 -10.30 23.08 4.80
CA ALA A 198 -11.57 22.89 5.51
C ALA A 198 -11.72 21.48 6.14
N THR A 199 -10.74 21.07 6.95
CA THR A 199 -10.75 19.84 7.72
C THR A 199 -10.49 20.11 9.21
N ASP A 200 -10.79 19.13 10.06
CA ASP A 200 -10.47 19.16 11.49
C ASP A 200 -9.35 18.16 11.81
N VAL A 201 -8.10 18.65 11.82
CA VAL A 201 -6.92 17.83 12.11
C VAL A 201 -6.91 17.27 13.55
N GLN A 202 -7.55 17.95 14.50
CA GLN A 202 -7.62 17.49 15.89
C GLN A 202 -8.55 16.30 16.02
N ARG A 203 -9.68 16.32 15.29
CA ARG A 203 -10.58 15.18 15.20
C ARG A 203 -9.85 13.94 14.67
N ILE A 204 -9.09 14.08 13.59
CA ILE A 204 -8.35 12.94 13.01
C ILE A 204 -7.36 12.38 14.03
N ALA A 205 -6.60 13.23 14.73
CA ALA A 205 -5.70 12.78 15.78
C ALA A 205 -6.43 12.04 16.93
N ALA A 206 -7.64 12.50 17.29
CA ALA A 206 -8.47 11.83 18.29
C ALA A 206 -8.95 10.45 17.84
N ASP A 207 -9.31 10.29 16.55
CA ASP A 207 -9.75 9.01 15.98
C ASP A 207 -8.58 8.03 15.75
N LEU A 208 -7.37 8.54 15.48
CA LEU A 208 -6.15 7.73 15.33
C LEU A 208 -5.62 7.17 16.66
N LEU A 209 -5.80 7.87 17.78
CA LEU A 209 -5.34 7.41 19.10
C LEU A 209 -5.86 5.99 19.46
N PRO A 210 -7.18 5.72 19.47
CA PRO A 210 -7.68 4.38 19.79
C PRO A 210 -7.26 3.33 18.76
N LEU A 211 -7.11 3.69 17.47
CA LEU A 211 -6.60 2.78 16.43
C LEU A 211 -5.16 2.34 16.73
N CYS A 212 -4.28 3.30 17.01
CA CYS A 212 -2.90 3.03 17.35
C CYS A 212 -2.78 2.19 18.64
N GLN A 213 -3.65 2.45 19.63
CA GLN A 213 -3.73 1.64 20.85
C GLN A 213 -4.20 0.21 20.59
N ALA A 214 -5.20 0.01 19.73
CA ALA A 214 -5.69 -1.32 19.37
C ALA A 214 -4.61 -2.16 18.69
N GLN A 215 -3.83 -1.56 17.78
CA GLN A 215 -2.70 -2.26 17.15
C GLN A 215 -1.55 -2.53 18.11
N LYS A 216 -1.24 -1.60 19.03
CA LYS A 216 -0.28 -1.85 20.11
C LYS A 216 -0.66 -3.10 20.90
N GLN A 217 -1.96 -3.32 21.16
CA GLN A 217 -2.44 -4.48 21.90
C GLN A 217 -2.18 -5.80 21.17
N VAL A 218 -2.24 -5.83 19.82
CA VAL A 218 -1.92 -7.03 19.02
C VAL A 218 -0.49 -7.50 19.30
N PHE A 219 0.45 -6.57 19.43
CA PHE A 219 1.87 -6.87 19.66
C PHE A 219 2.30 -6.82 21.14
N GLY A 220 1.41 -6.36 22.02
CA GLY A 220 1.59 -6.23 23.46
C GLY A 220 2.28 -4.93 23.92
N ALA A 221 3.09 -4.29 23.08
CA ALA A 221 3.77 -3.03 23.38
C ALA A 221 4.20 -2.29 22.10
N LEU A 222 4.48 -0.98 22.22
CA LEU A 222 5.21 -0.24 21.19
C LEU A 222 6.62 -0.82 21.03
N PRO A 223 7.24 -0.76 19.84
CA PRO A 223 8.64 -1.13 19.70
C PRO A 223 9.53 -0.29 20.62
N ALA A 224 10.54 -0.93 21.22
CA ALA A 224 11.35 -0.29 22.25
C ALA A 224 12.24 0.86 21.73
N ASP A 225 12.48 0.91 20.42
CA ASP A 225 13.26 1.94 19.73
C ASP A 225 12.36 3.04 19.09
N LEU A 226 11.05 3.04 19.37
CA LEU A 226 10.14 4.04 18.84
C LEU A 226 10.03 5.23 19.81
N ASP A 227 10.76 6.31 19.51
CA ASP A 227 10.76 7.52 20.33
C ASP A 227 9.64 8.51 19.97
N GLU A 228 9.23 8.56 18.70
CA GLU A 228 8.11 9.36 18.18
C GLU A 228 7.59 8.72 16.89
N TYR A 229 6.35 9.02 16.48
CA TYR A 229 5.78 8.54 15.22
C TYR A 229 5.13 9.67 14.41
N TRP A 230 5.33 9.69 13.10
CA TRP A 230 4.81 10.74 12.21
C TRP A 230 3.90 10.21 11.09
N PHE A 231 2.64 10.64 11.06
CA PHE A 231 1.75 10.48 9.91
C PHE A 231 1.90 11.70 8.99
N LEU A 232 2.80 11.61 8.00
CA LEU A 232 3.04 12.67 7.03
C LEU A 232 2.02 12.55 5.89
N THR A 233 1.02 13.42 5.87
CA THR A 233 -0.11 13.29 4.94
C THR A 233 -0.10 14.40 3.89
N TRP A 234 0.09 14.01 2.65
CA TRP A 234 -0.06 14.87 1.48
C TRP A 234 -1.48 14.75 0.92
N VAL A 235 -2.22 15.87 0.94
CA VAL A 235 -3.61 15.94 0.52
C VAL A 235 -3.72 16.53 -0.89
N VAL A 236 -4.36 15.79 -1.81
CA VAL A 236 -4.45 16.14 -3.24
C VAL A 236 -5.89 16.04 -3.79
N ASP A 237 -6.07 16.41 -5.07
CA ASP A 237 -7.36 16.28 -5.76
C ASP A 237 -7.70 14.85 -6.18
N GLN A 238 -6.68 14.08 -6.55
CA GLN A 238 -6.79 12.68 -6.96
C GLN A 238 -5.52 11.95 -6.54
N GLY A 239 -5.67 10.96 -5.65
CA GLY A 239 -4.55 10.17 -5.16
C GLY A 239 -4.95 9.36 -3.94
N TYR A 240 -4.40 8.15 -3.85
CA TYR A 240 -4.54 7.27 -2.70
C TYR A 240 -3.27 6.41 -2.60
N GLY A 241 -2.70 6.28 -1.40
CA GLY A 241 -1.61 5.36 -1.12
C GLY A 241 -0.79 5.76 0.09
N GLY A 242 -0.09 4.80 0.66
CA GLY A 242 0.84 4.99 1.77
C GLY A 242 2.19 4.34 1.47
N LEU A 243 3.18 4.71 2.27
CA LEU A 243 4.45 4.01 2.36
C LEU A 243 4.91 4.01 3.81
N GLU A 244 5.27 2.82 4.28
CA GLU A 244 5.62 2.55 5.65
C GLU A 244 7.09 2.83 5.97
N HIS A 245 7.34 3.48 7.10
CA HIS A 245 8.67 3.76 7.62
C HIS A 245 8.78 3.42 9.10
N ARG A 246 10.01 3.24 9.62
CA ARG A 246 10.24 2.72 10.97
C ARG A 246 9.57 3.54 12.09
N ASN A 247 9.47 4.85 11.89
CA ASN A 247 8.89 5.80 12.84
C ASN A 247 8.02 6.87 12.15
N SER A 248 7.56 6.59 10.93
CA SER A 248 6.68 7.48 10.20
C SER A 248 5.94 6.72 9.09
N THR A 249 5.02 7.40 8.43
CA THR A 249 4.47 6.99 7.14
C THR A 249 4.29 8.23 6.27
N LEU A 250 4.45 8.07 4.97
CA LEU A 250 4.07 9.09 3.98
C LEU A 250 2.77 8.65 3.29
N LEU A 251 1.72 9.44 3.47
CA LEU A 251 0.38 9.19 2.98
C LEU A 251 0.03 10.16 1.85
N LEU A 252 -0.73 9.68 0.89
CA LEU A 252 -1.38 10.46 -0.16
C LEU A 252 -2.88 10.16 -0.12
N CYS A 253 -3.71 11.18 0.05
CA CYS A 253 -5.16 11.00 0.06
C CYS A 253 -5.90 12.12 -0.69
N ASN A 254 -7.16 11.86 -1.05
CA ASN A 254 -8.05 12.87 -1.59
C ASN A 254 -8.43 13.85 -0.47
N ARG A 255 -8.53 15.14 -0.81
CA ARG A 255 -9.04 16.17 0.12
C ARG A 255 -10.41 15.85 0.74
N PHE A 256 -11.26 15.10 0.03
CA PHE A 256 -12.59 14.72 0.50
C PHE A 256 -12.62 13.38 1.23
N ASP A 257 -11.48 12.69 1.35
CA ASP A 257 -11.32 11.59 2.30
C ASP A 257 -11.20 12.10 3.74
N LEU A 258 -10.95 13.39 3.94
CA LEU A 258 -10.80 13.98 5.26
C LEU A 258 -12.17 14.38 5.86
N PRO A 259 -12.32 14.39 7.20
CA PRO A 259 -13.62 14.55 7.83
C PRO A 259 -14.19 15.95 7.57
N ASN A 260 -15.50 16.00 7.30
CA ASN A 260 -16.21 17.26 7.17
C ASN A 260 -16.30 17.96 8.54
N PRO A 261 -15.75 19.18 8.70
CA PRO A 261 -15.71 19.88 9.99
C PRO A 261 -17.10 20.32 10.47
N ARG A 262 -18.13 20.27 9.59
CA ARG A 262 -19.53 20.56 9.97
C ARG A 262 -20.30 19.32 10.41
N LEU A 263 -19.73 18.12 10.26
CA LEU A 263 -20.34 16.84 10.62
C LEU A 263 -19.39 16.05 11.55
N PRO A 264 -19.12 16.56 12.78
CA PRO A 264 -18.08 16.03 13.65
C PRO A 264 -18.32 14.59 14.15
N ALA A 265 -19.55 14.08 14.04
CA ALA A 265 -19.91 12.71 14.43
C ALA A 265 -19.98 11.73 13.24
N GLU A 266 -19.81 12.19 12.00
CA GLU A 266 -19.98 11.36 10.80
C GLU A 266 -18.70 10.63 10.43
N TYR A 267 -18.74 9.31 10.34
CA TYR A 267 -17.73 8.50 9.66
C TYR A 267 -18.20 8.17 8.25
N SER A 268 -17.90 9.03 7.28
CA SER A 268 -18.16 8.74 5.86
C SER A 268 -17.31 7.57 5.37
N GLU A 269 -17.72 6.90 4.28
CA GLU A 269 -16.93 5.81 3.67
C GLU A 269 -15.53 6.32 3.30
N ASP A 270 -15.42 7.53 2.75
CA ASP A 270 -14.13 8.12 2.37
C ASP A 270 -13.22 8.38 3.60
N TYR A 271 -13.79 8.85 4.71
CA TYR A 271 -13.02 9.06 5.94
C TYR A 271 -12.62 7.75 6.62
N GLN A 272 -13.51 6.75 6.59
CA GLN A 272 -13.17 5.40 7.05
C GLN A 272 -12.03 4.81 6.20
N ASN A 273 -12.04 5.01 4.87
CA ASN A 273 -10.95 4.57 4.00
C ASN A 273 -9.62 5.26 4.35
N PHE A 274 -9.62 6.56 4.65
CA PHE A 274 -8.41 7.25 5.10
C PHE A 274 -7.90 6.74 6.46
N LEU A 275 -8.80 6.47 7.41
CA LEU A 275 -8.42 5.89 8.70
C LEU A 275 -7.91 4.44 8.55
N ALA A 276 -8.48 3.66 7.62
CA ALA A 276 -7.99 2.34 7.26
C ALA A 276 -6.58 2.41 6.65
N LEU A 277 -6.30 3.40 5.79
CA LEU A 277 -4.96 3.66 5.27
C LEU A 277 -3.97 3.98 6.41
N CYS A 278 -4.33 4.89 7.33
CA CYS A 278 -3.50 5.17 8.50
C CYS A 278 -3.27 3.92 9.37
N SER A 279 -4.31 3.10 9.55
CA SER A 279 -4.26 1.82 10.27
C SER A 279 -3.26 0.87 9.60
N HIS A 280 -3.36 0.69 8.27
CA HIS A 280 -2.47 -0.14 7.47
C HIS A 280 -0.99 0.23 7.69
N GLU A 281 -0.67 1.50 7.47
CA GLU A 281 0.71 1.98 7.56
C GLU A 281 1.24 1.99 9.00
N TYR A 282 0.39 2.24 10.00
CA TYR A 282 0.82 2.18 11.40
C TYR A 282 1.10 0.74 11.84
N PHE A 283 0.36 -0.25 11.34
CA PHE A 283 0.61 -1.66 11.67
C PHE A 283 1.98 -2.09 11.15
N HIS A 284 2.38 -1.51 10.01
CA HIS A 284 3.69 -1.73 9.45
C HIS A 284 4.86 -1.33 10.35
N THR A 285 4.65 -0.48 11.36
CA THR A 285 5.66 -0.14 12.39
C THR A 285 6.26 -1.39 13.04
N TRP A 286 5.44 -2.40 13.32
CA TRP A 286 5.92 -3.71 13.76
C TRP A 286 6.21 -4.62 12.56
N TRP A 287 5.37 -4.55 11.54
CA TRP A 287 5.19 -5.58 10.52
C TRP A 287 4.92 -4.95 9.14
N VAL A 288 5.89 -4.41 8.41
CA VAL A 288 7.12 -5.10 8.05
C VAL A 288 8.40 -4.35 8.44
N LYS A 289 8.32 -3.23 9.17
CA LYS A 289 9.54 -2.43 9.43
C LYS A 289 10.56 -3.09 10.35
N ARG A 290 10.11 -3.99 11.22
CA ARG A 290 10.94 -4.68 12.21
C ARG A 290 10.86 -6.20 12.06
N ALA A 291 9.65 -6.76 12.14
CA ALA A 291 9.37 -8.12 11.73
C ALA A 291 9.29 -8.19 10.20
N ARG A 292 10.24 -8.84 9.54
CA ARG A 292 10.34 -8.88 8.07
C ARG A 292 10.99 -10.15 7.54
N PRO A 293 10.84 -10.47 6.24
CA PRO A 293 11.57 -11.57 5.63
C PRO A 293 13.08 -11.40 5.79
N THR A 294 13.82 -12.49 6.01
CA THR A 294 15.29 -12.46 6.07
C THR A 294 15.94 -11.74 4.88
N PRO A 295 15.50 -11.91 3.61
CA PRO A 295 16.04 -11.14 2.50
C PRO A 295 15.96 -9.63 2.70
N TYR A 296 14.97 -9.11 3.43
CA TYR A 296 14.76 -7.67 3.61
C TYR A 296 15.49 -7.08 4.82
N LEU A 297 16.28 -7.88 5.55
CA LEU A 297 17.15 -7.34 6.62
C LEU A 297 18.17 -6.36 6.04
N ASP A 298 18.82 -6.79 4.95
CA ASP A 298 19.79 -6.03 4.18
C ASP A 298 19.23 -5.78 2.77
N TYR A 299 18.63 -4.61 2.56
CA TYR A 299 18.07 -4.26 1.27
C TYR A 299 19.14 -4.12 0.19
N GLN A 300 18.94 -4.82 -0.92
CA GLN A 300 19.72 -4.69 -2.15
C GLN A 300 18.98 -3.77 -3.11
N LEU A 301 19.34 -2.49 -3.08
CA LEU A 301 18.58 -1.44 -3.75
C LEU A 301 18.88 -1.30 -5.26
N GLN A 302 19.75 -2.15 -5.80
CA GLN A 302 20.21 -2.06 -7.19
C GLN A 302 19.33 -2.84 -8.19
N ALA A 303 18.66 -3.90 -7.71
CA ALA A 303 17.87 -4.84 -8.50
C ALA A 303 16.67 -5.36 -7.69
N GLU A 304 15.82 -6.17 -8.33
CA GLU A 304 14.70 -6.84 -7.68
C GLU A 304 15.21 -7.76 -6.56
N GLN A 305 14.54 -7.71 -5.41
CA GLN A 305 14.84 -8.56 -4.25
C GLN A 305 13.62 -9.39 -3.89
N TYR A 306 13.68 -10.69 -4.17
CA TYR A 306 12.50 -11.56 -4.17
C TYR A 306 12.15 -12.10 -2.78
N SER A 307 10.86 -12.18 -2.48
CA SER A 307 10.31 -12.87 -1.31
C SER A 307 8.95 -13.50 -1.65
N THR A 308 8.67 -14.67 -1.08
CA THR A 308 7.38 -15.37 -1.14
C THR A 308 6.46 -15.06 0.03
N GLN A 309 6.83 -14.11 0.91
CA GLN A 309 6.17 -13.87 2.20
C GLN A 309 5.27 -12.61 2.26
N LEU A 310 5.03 -11.89 1.15
CA LEU A 310 4.17 -10.69 1.16
C LEU A 310 2.71 -11.01 1.49
N TRP A 311 2.23 -12.24 1.26
CA TRP A 311 0.90 -12.64 1.75
C TRP A 311 0.77 -12.58 3.28
N LEU A 312 1.90 -12.74 3.98
CA LEU A 312 2.00 -12.66 5.42
C LEU A 312 2.21 -11.20 5.85
N TYR A 313 3.13 -10.48 5.19
CA TYR A 313 3.45 -9.09 5.56
C TYR A 313 2.41 -8.05 5.17
N GLU A 314 1.81 -8.20 4.01
CA GLU A 314 0.83 -7.27 3.45
C GLU A 314 -0.58 -7.79 3.67
N GLY A 315 -0.78 -9.10 3.53
CA GLY A 315 -2.08 -9.72 3.72
C GLY A 315 -2.57 -9.69 5.16
N PHE A 316 -1.70 -9.92 6.15
CA PHE A 316 -2.14 -9.83 7.56
C PHE A 316 -2.35 -8.38 7.97
N THR A 317 -1.54 -7.45 7.46
CA THR A 317 -1.79 -6.01 7.63
C THR A 317 -3.15 -5.62 7.07
N SER A 318 -3.50 -6.12 5.88
CA SER A 318 -4.82 -5.93 5.23
C SER A 318 -6.00 -6.63 5.94
N TYR A 319 -5.72 -7.48 6.92
CA TYR A 319 -6.75 -8.03 7.80
C TYR A 319 -6.91 -7.15 9.04
N TYR A 320 -5.80 -6.69 9.60
CA TYR A 320 -5.77 -5.90 10.82
C TYR A 320 -6.09 -4.42 10.60
N ASP A 321 -5.93 -3.87 9.40
CA ASP A 321 -6.26 -2.47 9.13
C ASP A 321 -7.76 -2.21 9.35
N ASP A 322 -8.64 -2.97 8.69
CA ASP A 322 -10.11 -2.91 8.83
C ASP A 322 -10.59 -3.48 10.17
N LEU A 323 -9.99 -4.58 10.65
CA LEU A 323 -10.40 -5.18 11.93
C LEU A 323 -10.12 -4.22 13.10
N SER A 324 -9.03 -3.45 13.05
CA SER A 324 -8.74 -2.41 14.03
C SER A 324 -9.84 -1.33 14.04
N LEU A 325 -10.34 -0.91 12.88
CA LEU A 325 -11.46 0.04 12.79
C LEU A 325 -12.76 -0.51 13.38
N LEU A 326 -13.04 -1.81 13.22
CA LEU A 326 -14.17 -2.46 13.88
C LEU A 326 -13.98 -2.51 15.39
N ARG A 327 -12.78 -2.88 15.87
CA ARG A 327 -12.45 -2.97 17.31
C ARG A 327 -12.58 -1.64 18.04
N THR A 328 -12.33 -0.53 17.34
CA THR A 328 -12.45 0.83 17.90
C THR A 328 -13.82 1.46 17.69
N GLY A 329 -14.75 0.78 17.00
CA GLY A 329 -16.10 1.27 16.73
C GLY A 329 -16.17 2.35 15.66
N ILE A 330 -15.10 2.57 14.89
CA ILE A 330 -15.06 3.48 13.74
C ILE A 330 -15.84 2.87 12.57
N LEU A 331 -15.74 1.55 12.38
CA LEU A 331 -16.65 0.78 11.55
C LEU A 331 -17.72 0.11 12.42
N THR A 332 -18.96 0.15 11.96
CA THR A 332 -19.98 -0.77 12.47
C THR A 332 -19.71 -2.18 11.94
N LEU A 333 -20.29 -3.20 12.60
CA LEU A 333 -20.20 -4.58 12.10
C LEU A 333 -20.74 -4.71 10.67
N GLU A 334 -21.85 -4.05 10.36
CA GLU A 334 -22.45 -4.10 9.03
C GLU A 334 -21.51 -3.53 7.96
N GLN A 335 -20.84 -2.41 8.26
CA GLN A 335 -19.84 -1.81 7.37
C GLN A 335 -18.63 -2.73 7.19
N TYR A 336 -18.11 -3.31 8.28
CA TYR A 336 -17.01 -4.28 8.21
C TYR A 336 -17.38 -5.52 7.37
N LEU A 337 -18.54 -6.13 7.64
CA LEU A 337 -19.02 -7.30 6.88
C LEU A 337 -19.27 -6.96 5.40
N THR A 338 -19.72 -5.74 5.11
CA THR A 338 -19.85 -5.25 3.73
C THR A 338 -18.48 -5.17 3.05
N GLY A 339 -17.47 -4.60 3.71
CA GLY A 339 -16.08 -4.57 3.21
C GLY A 339 -15.50 -5.97 2.98
N LEU A 340 -15.67 -6.87 3.95
CA LEU A 340 -15.24 -8.26 3.84
C LEU A 340 -15.95 -8.97 2.68
N ALA A 341 -17.26 -8.77 2.50
CA ALA A 341 -18.02 -9.30 1.39
C ALA A 341 -17.52 -8.76 0.03
N LYS A 342 -17.21 -7.46 -0.08
CA LYS A 342 -16.58 -6.87 -1.29
C LYS A 342 -15.28 -7.60 -1.63
N THR A 343 -14.43 -7.85 -0.64
CA THR A 343 -13.15 -8.55 -0.81
C THR A 343 -13.33 -10.01 -1.24
N ILE A 344 -14.25 -10.74 -0.62
CA ILE A 344 -14.60 -12.13 -0.99
C ILE A 344 -15.13 -12.19 -2.43
N SER A 345 -16.09 -11.33 -2.79
CA SER A 345 -16.67 -11.25 -4.13
C SER A 345 -15.61 -10.99 -5.20
N ARG A 346 -14.69 -10.05 -4.94
CA ARG A 346 -13.59 -9.72 -5.86
C ARG A 346 -12.68 -10.92 -6.09
N LEU A 347 -12.31 -11.65 -5.03
CA LEU A 347 -11.49 -12.85 -5.16
C LEU A 347 -12.21 -13.95 -5.95
N GLN A 348 -13.49 -14.20 -5.63
CA GLN A 348 -14.28 -15.27 -6.26
C GLN A 348 -14.49 -15.04 -7.76
N ARG A 349 -14.64 -13.78 -8.18
CA ARG A 349 -14.88 -13.43 -9.59
C ARG A 349 -13.63 -13.40 -10.46
N ALA A 350 -12.45 -13.29 -9.88
CA ALA A 350 -11.20 -13.18 -10.61
C ALA A 350 -10.73 -14.58 -11.07
N PRO A 351 -10.65 -14.88 -12.37
CA PRO A 351 -10.11 -16.16 -12.83
C PRO A 351 -8.67 -16.42 -12.36
N ALA A 352 -7.93 -15.36 -12.02
CA ALA A 352 -6.61 -15.43 -11.41
C ALA A 352 -6.57 -16.31 -10.15
N ASN A 353 -7.65 -16.35 -9.35
CA ASN A 353 -7.70 -17.15 -8.11
C ASN A 353 -7.47 -18.66 -8.35
N LEU A 354 -7.70 -19.13 -9.57
CA LEU A 354 -7.49 -20.52 -10.01
C LEU A 354 -6.17 -20.72 -10.77
N ARG A 355 -5.25 -19.75 -10.75
CA ARG A 355 -4.01 -19.80 -11.54
C ARG A 355 -2.74 -19.45 -10.78
N GLN A 356 -2.84 -18.70 -9.70
CA GLN A 356 -1.68 -18.21 -8.96
C GLN A 356 -1.86 -18.44 -7.47
N SER A 357 -0.81 -18.96 -6.81
CA SER A 357 -0.75 -19.09 -5.36
C SER A 357 -0.32 -17.78 -4.70
N LEU A 358 -0.50 -17.67 -3.38
CA LEU A 358 -0.08 -16.49 -2.62
C LEU A 358 1.44 -16.31 -2.65
N ALA A 359 2.20 -17.41 -2.50
CA ALA A 359 3.65 -17.41 -2.59
C ALA A 359 4.13 -16.95 -3.99
N ASP A 360 3.54 -17.46 -5.07
CA ASP A 360 3.90 -17.07 -6.44
C ASP A 360 3.55 -15.59 -6.72
N SER A 361 2.42 -15.10 -6.21
CA SER A 361 2.05 -13.68 -6.34
C SER A 361 3.05 -12.77 -5.63
N SER A 362 3.44 -13.12 -4.40
CA SER A 362 4.46 -12.41 -3.64
C SER A 362 5.80 -12.38 -4.38
N PHE A 363 6.27 -13.54 -4.85
CA PHE A 363 7.53 -13.65 -5.57
C PHE A 363 7.54 -12.77 -6.82
N ASN A 364 6.44 -12.78 -7.58
CA ASN A 364 6.30 -12.00 -8.80
C ASN A 364 5.79 -10.57 -8.57
N ALA A 365 5.85 -10.03 -7.35
CA ALA A 365 5.37 -8.69 -7.06
C ALA A 365 6.00 -7.63 -7.99
N TRP A 366 7.32 -7.73 -8.20
CA TRP A 366 8.15 -6.87 -9.06
C TRP A 366 7.65 -6.69 -10.50
N THR A 367 6.98 -7.71 -11.03
CA THR A 367 6.52 -7.75 -12.41
C THR A 367 5.01 -7.82 -12.47
N ARG A 368 4.43 -8.96 -12.13
CA ARG A 368 2.98 -9.23 -12.31
C ARG A 368 2.09 -8.34 -11.46
N PHE A 369 2.48 -8.02 -10.22
CA PHE A 369 1.63 -7.24 -9.32
C PHE A 369 1.82 -5.73 -9.47
N TYR A 370 3.06 -5.24 -9.51
CA TYR A 370 3.35 -3.80 -9.64
C TYR A 370 3.27 -3.28 -11.07
N ARG A 371 3.33 -4.15 -12.08
CA ARG A 371 3.16 -3.80 -13.50
C ARG A 371 1.98 -4.56 -14.11
N GLN A 372 0.84 -4.48 -13.42
CA GLN A 372 -0.42 -5.04 -13.90
C GLN A 372 -0.85 -4.41 -15.24
N ASP A 373 -1.42 -5.24 -16.09
CA ASP A 373 -2.06 -4.87 -17.34
C ASP A 373 -3.54 -5.28 -17.33
N GLU A 374 -4.24 -5.13 -18.46
CA GLU A 374 -5.64 -5.53 -18.60
C GLU A 374 -5.92 -7.01 -18.26
N ASN A 375 -4.90 -7.87 -18.31
CA ASN A 375 -5.01 -9.30 -18.07
C ASN A 375 -4.79 -9.66 -16.59
N ALA A 376 -4.52 -8.68 -15.72
CA ALA A 376 -4.35 -8.88 -14.29
C ALA A 376 -5.53 -9.63 -13.64
N VAL A 377 -6.78 -9.29 -14.01
CA VAL A 377 -7.99 -9.97 -13.50
C VAL A 377 -7.96 -11.49 -13.76
N ASN A 378 -7.28 -11.92 -14.81
CA ASN A 378 -7.20 -13.31 -15.23
C ASN A 378 -5.97 -14.05 -14.72
N ALA A 379 -4.90 -13.34 -14.37
CA ALA A 379 -3.58 -13.94 -14.15
C ALA A 379 -2.90 -13.57 -12.83
N VAL A 380 -3.38 -12.53 -12.14
CA VAL A 380 -2.72 -11.98 -10.94
C VAL A 380 -3.65 -12.04 -9.74
N VAL A 381 -3.23 -12.77 -8.71
CA VAL A 381 -3.89 -12.80 -7.40
C VAL A 381 -3.32 -11.69 -6.55
N SER A 382 -4.16 -10.92 -5.86
CA SER A 382 -3.69 -9.95 -4.88
C SER A 382 -3.25 -10.67 -3.60
N TYR A 383 -1.95 -10.59 -3.29
CA TYR A 383 -1.43 -11.11 -2.02
C TYR A 383 -1.92 -10.30 -0.81
N TYR A 384 -2.38 -9.05 -1.00
CA TYR A 384 -3.13 -8.28 0.01
C TYR A 384 -4.48 -8.93 0.28
N ALA A 385 -5.36 -8.96 -0.74
CA ALA A 385 -6.76 -9.37 -0.56
C ALA A 385 -6.89 -10.86 -0.20
N LYS A 386 -6.19 -11.76 -0.93
CA LYS A 386 -6.24 -13.20 -0.62
C LYS A 386 -5.45 -13.51 0.66
N GLY A 387 -4.42 -12.74 0.98
CA GLY A 387 -3.68 -12.87 2.25
C GLY A 387 -4.52 -12.47 3.46
N ALA A 388 -5.30 -11.40 3.36
CA ALA A 388 -6.26 -11.00 4.40
C ALA A 388 -7.33 -12.07 4.62
N LEU A 389 -7.86 -12.65 3.54
CA LEU A 389 -8.81 -13.75 3.63
C LEU A 389 -8.19 -15.04 4.18
N LEU A 390 -6.90 -15.29 3.93
CA LEU A 390 -6.17 -16.36 4.59
C LEU A 390 -6.03 -16.09 6.09
N ALA A 391 -5.70 -14.86 6.50
CA ALA A 391 -5.64 -14.46 7.90
C ALA A 391 -7.00 -14.64 8.60
N PHE A 392 -8.09 -14.25 7.94
CA PHE A 392 -9.47 -14.51 8.40
C PHE A 392 -9.76 -16.01 8.59
N CYS A 393 -9.41 -16.86 7.61
CA CYS A 393 -9.56 -18.30 7.75
C CYS A 393 -8.69 -18.88 8.88
N LEU A 394 -7.46 -18.40 9.04
CA LEU A 394 -6.57 -18.84 10.11
C LEU A 394 -7.08 -18.44 11.49
N ASP A 395 -7.58 -17.20 11.64
CA ASP A 395 -8.18 -16.75 12.91
C ASP A 395 -9.38 -17.63 13.28
N ALA A 396 -10.24 -17.97 12.31
CA ALA A 396 -11.35 -18.89 12.53
C ALA A 396 -10.91 -20.30 12.99
N GLU A 397 -9.85 -20.86 12.40
CA GLU A 397 -9.28 -22.16 12.78
C GLU A 397 -8.65 -22.14 14.18
N LEU A 398 -7.95 -21.06 14.52
CA LEU A 398 -7.34 -20.87 15.85
C LEU A 398 -8.42 -20.71 16.92
N GLN A 399 -9.49 -19.97 16.64
CA GLN A 399 -10.57 -19.75 17.59
C GLN A 399 -11.37 -21.01 17.90
N GLN A 400 -11.49 -21.96 16.96
CA GLN A 400 -12.06 -23.28 17.26
C GLN A 400 -11.25 -24.04 18.32
N GLN A 401 -9.97 -23.71 18.48
CA GLN A 401 -9.07 -24.27 19.48
C GLN A 401 -8.91 -23.35 20.72
N ASN A 402 -9.77 -22.33 20.87
CA ASN A 402 -9.69 -21.28 21.90
C ASN A 402 -8.36 -20.49 21.87
N LEU A 403 -7.73 -20.41 20.71
CA LEU A 403 -6.59 -19.55 20.42
C LEU A 403 -7.04 -18.34 19.58
N GLY A 404 -6.19 -17.35 19.37
CA GLY A 404 -6.51 -16.19 18.53
C GLY A 404 -5.33 -15.76 17.67
N LEU A 405 -5.61 -15.13 16.53
CA LEU A 405 -4.54 -14.68 15.64
C LEU A 405 -3.60 -13.67 16.32
N ASP A 406 -4.13 -12.80 17.18
CA ASP A 406 -3.34 -11.82 17.94
C ASP A 406 -2.23 -12.50 18.76
N GLY A 407 -2.52 -13.65 19.39
CA GLY A 407 -1.51 -14.39 20.16
C GLY A 407 -0.42 -15.00 19.27
N LEU A 408 -0.76 -15.44 18.06
CA LEU A 408 0.23 -15.88 17.08
C LEU A 408 1.08 -14.72 16.56
N MET A 409 0.48 -13.56 16.32
CA MET A 409 1.19 -12.33 15.92
C MET A 409 2.15 -11.87 17.02
N GLN A 410 1.71 -11.90 18.28
CA GLN A 410 2.57 -11.60 19.42
C GLN A 410 3.73 -12.60 19.55
N LEU A 411 3.50 -13.89 19.33
CA LEU A 411 4.57 -14.90 19.30
C LEU A 411 5.56 -14.61 18.17
N CYS A 412 5.08 -14.32 16.96
CA CYS A 412 5.95 -13.95 15.83
C CYS A 412 6.79 -12.72 16.14
N TRP A 413 6.16 -11.69 16.69
CA TRP A 413 6.82 -10.46 17.13
C TRP A 413 7.93 -10.73 18.15
N GLN A 414 7.66 -11.53 19.19
CA GLN A 414 8.66 -11.90 20.19
C GLN A 414 9.82 -12.71 19.61
N GLN A 415 9.57 -13.58 18.63
CA GLN A 415 10.57 -14.51 18.12
C GLN A 415 11.53 -13.89 17.10
N TYR A 416 11.05 -13.00 16.24
CA TYR A 416 11.92 -12.40 15.21
C TYR A 416 11.67 -10.91 14.93
N GLY A 417 10.60 -10.32 15.46
CA GLY A 417 10.31 -8.91 15.31
C GLY A 417 11.12 -8.02 16.26
N GLN A 418 11.08 -8.31 17.57
CA GLN A 418 11.78 -7.52 18.60
C GLN A 418 13.30 -7.53 18.42
N GLY A 419 13.86 -8.67 18.00
CA GLY A 419 15.30 -8.82 17.73
C GLY A 419 15.69 -8.52 16.29
N GLU A 420 14.73 -8.20 15.42
CA GLU A 420 14.93 -7.95 13.98
C GLU A 420 15.78 -9.03 13.27
N THR A 421 15.58 -10.30 13.64
CA THR A 421 16.35 -11.44 13.11
C THR A 421 15.79 -11.98 11.79
N GLY A 422 14.61 -11.51 11.41
CA GLY A 422 13.90 -11.84 10.19
C GLY A 422 13.25 -13.23 10.17
N SER A 423 12.37 -13.45 9.21
CA SER A 423 11.70 -14.74 8.97
C SER A 423 12.22 -15.42 7.70
N GLY A 424 12.68 -16.67 7.86
CA GLY A 424 12.80 -17.59 6.74
C GLY A 424 11.44 -18.17 6.35
N GLU A 425 11.38 -18.87 5.21
CA GLU A 425 10.15 -19.43 4.63
C GLU A 425 9.37 -20.32 5.61
N ASP A 426 10.07 -21.10 6.44
CA ASP A 426 9.45 -22.00 7.42
C ASP A 426 9.17 -21.38 8.78
N THR A 427 9.65 -20.16 9.05
CA THR A 427 9.56 -19.58 10.39
C THR A 427 8.12 -19.43 10.85
N PHE A 428 7.24 -18.87 10.02
CA PHE A 428 5.82 -18.72 10.37
C PHE A 428 5.14 -20.06 10.66
N PHE A 429 5.37 -21.06 9.81
CA PHE A 429 4.77 -22.39 9.96
C PHE A 429 5.24 -23.11 11.23
N ARG A 430 6.53 -22.98 11.60
CA ARG A 430 7.05 -23.53 12.86
C ARG A 430 6.43 -22.85 14.09
N LEU A 431 6.24 -21.54 14.03
CA LEU A 431 5.59 -20.80 15.12
C LEU A 431 4.10 -21.10 15.21
N LEU A 432 3.42 -21.28 14.08
CA LEU A 432 2.06 -21.79 14.04
C LEU A 432 1.96 -23.18 14.67
N LEU A 433 2.91 -24.09 14.37
CA LEU A 433 2.96 -25.40 15.01
C LEU A 433 3.14 -25.28 16.53
N GLN A 434 4.07 -24.44 16.98
CA GLN A 434 4.32 -24.18 18.40
C GLN A 434 3.08 -23.61 19.11
N TYR A 435 2.37 -22.69 18.46
CA TYR A 435 1.22 -22.01 19.05
C TYR A 435 -0.03 -22.88 19.07
N SER A 436 -0.33 -23.57 17.96
CA SER A 436 -1.55 -24.36 17.79
C SER A 436 -1.41 -25.83 18.22
N GLN A 437 -0.18 -26.35 18.31
CA GLN A 437 0.09 -27.77 18.54
C GLN A 437 -0.61 -28.69 17.50
N SER A 438 -0.81 -28.19 16.27
CA SER A 438 -1.57 -28.89 15.22
C SER A 438 -0.82 -28.95 13.88
N ASP A 439 -0.18 -30.09 13.60
CA ASP A 439 0.42 -30.38 12.29
C ASP A 439 -0.61 -30.31 11.14
N ALA A 440 -1.85 -30.68 11.42
CA ALA A 440 -2.93 -30.64 10.44
C ALA A 440 -3.24 -29.20 10.00
N LEU A 441 -3.30 -28.26 10.96
CA LEU A 441 -3.50 -26.85 10.67
C LEU A 441 -2.32 -26.28 9.86
N VAL A 442 -1.08 -26.60 10.26
CA VAL A 442 0.12 -26.15 9.53
C VAL A 442 0.10 -26.61 8.08
N LYS A 443 -0.20 -27.90 7.82
CA LYS A 443 -0.35 -28.44 6.46
C LYS A 443 -1.44 -27.72 5.67
N LYS A 444 -2.57 -27.40 6.32
CA LYS A 444 -3.69 -26.69 5.70
C LYS A 444 -3.30 -25.27 5.28
N VAL A 445 -2.65 -24.52 6.16
CA VAL A 445 -2.18 -23.15 5.87
C VAL A 445 -1.10 -23.17 4.78
N ARG A 446 -0.16 -24.11 4.84
CA ARG A 446 0.89 -24.26 3.82
C ARG A 446 0.28 -24.51 2.43
N LEU A 447 -0.74 -25.36 2.35
CA LEU A 447 -1.50 -25.57 1.12
C LEU A 447 -2.15 -24.27 0.59
N TRP A 448 -2.75 -23.45 1.46
CA TRP A 448 -3.36 -22.18 1.05
C TRP A 448 -2.35 -21.15 0.52
N VAL A 449 -1.11 -21.23 1.00
CA VAL A 449 -0.03 -20.30 0.62
C VAL A 449 0.66 -20.73 -0.67
N GLU A 450 1.04 -22.00 -0.74
CA GLU A 450 1.96 -22.51 -1.77
C GLU A 450 1.24 -23.00 -3.02
N GLU A 451 0.03 -23.53 -2.85
CA GLU A 451 -0.76 -24.10 -3.95
C GLU A 451 -1.87 -23.14 -4.42
N VAL A 452 -2.40 -23.42 -5.61
CA VAL A 452 -3.62 -22.79 -6.11
C VAL A 452 -4.83 -23.43 -5.42
N ALA A 453 -5.00 -23.14 -4.14
CA ALA A 453 -6.06 -23.68 -3.31
C ALA A 453 -7.17 -22.64 -3.06
N ALA A 454 -8.40 -23.14 -2.92
CA ALA A 454 -9.53 -22.37 -2.43
C ALA A 454 -9.44 -22.23 -0.89
N LEU A 455 -9.80 -21.05 -0.38
CA LEU A 455 -9.91 -20.81 1.05
C LEU A 455 -11.30 -21.28 1.54
N PRO A 456 -11.41 -21.92 2.72
CA PRO A 456 -12.69 -22.38 3.27
C PRO A 456 -13.46 -21.22 3.93
N LEU A 457 -13.88 -20.25 3.12
CA LEU A 457 -14.45 -19.00 3.59
C LEU A 457 -15.79 -19.19 4.30
N ALA A 458 -16.62 -20.13 3.84
CA ALA A 458 -17.92 -20.41 4.45
C ALA A 458 -17.76 -21.07 5.83
N GLU A 459 -16.85 -22.03 5.95
CA GLU A 459 -16.53 -22.69 7.21
C GLU A 459 -15.89 -21.71 8.20
N ALA A 460 -14.98 -20.85 7.73
CA ALA A 460 -14.38 -19.80 8.54
C ALA A 460 -15.43 -18.79 9.05
N ALA A 461 -16.31 -18.32 8.16
CA ALA A 461 -17.43 -17.44 8.54
C ALA A 461 -18.32 -18.09 9.60
N SER A 462 -18.72 -19.35 9.40
CA SER A 462 -19.55 -20.10 10.35
C SER A 462 -18.89 -20.25 11.72
N ALA A 463 -17.59 -20.58 11.76
CA ALA A 463 -16.82 -20.69 13.00
C ALA A 463 -16.73 -19.36 13.78
N LEU A 464 -16.80 -18.23 13.07
CA LEU A 464 -16.83 -16.88 13.63
C LEU A 464 -18.25 -16.37 13.93
N GLY A 465 -19.28 -17.21 13.78
CA GLY A 465 -20.67 -16.87 14.04
C GLY A 465 -21.31 -16.03 12.94
N LEU A 466 -20.82 -16.14 11.71
CA LEU A 466 -21.33 -15.49 10.52
C LEU A 466 -21.92 -16.51 9.53
N GLU A 467 -22.84 -16.06 8.71
CA GLU A 467 -23.34 -16.78 7.54
C GLU A 467 -22.74 -16.15 6.28
N LEU A 468 -22.18 -16.98 5.40
CA LEU A 468 -21.75 -16.57 4.06
C LEU A 468 -22.69 -17.20 3.03
N ASN A 469 -23.51 -16.36 2.41
CA ASN A 469 -24.37 -16.72 1.29
C ASN A 469 -23.87 -16.07 -0.01
N TRP A 470 -24.40 -16.54 -1.14
CA TRP A 470 -24.07 -16.02 -2.46
C TRP A 470 -25.31 -15.54 -3.18
N ARG A 471 -25.14 -14.51 -4.01
CA ARG A 471 -26.15 -14.07 -4.97
C ARG A 471 -25.52 -13.69 -6.30
N GLN A 472 -26.35 -13.59 -7.32
CA GLN A 472 -25.92 -13.06 -8.62
C GLN A 472 -25.67 -11.54 -8.54
N PRO A 473 -24.68 -11.02 -9.29
CA PRO A 473 -24.43 -9.58 -9.38
C PRO A 473 -25.49 -8.87 -10.21
N GLU A 474 -25.92 -7.67 -9.83
CA GLU A 474 -26.84 -6.85 -10.66
C GLU A 474 -26.14 -6.26 -11.89
N HIS A 475 -24.84 -6.00 -11.76
CA HIS A 475 -23.97 -5.40 -12.78
C HIS A 475 -22.50 -5.69 -12.45
N HIS A 476 -21.59 -5.35 -13.37
CA HIS A 476 -20.17 -5.68 -13.27
C HIS A 476 -19.48 -5.13 -12.00
N GLN A 477 -19.90 -3.96 -11.50
CA GLN A 477 -19.35 -3.33 -10.28
C GLN A 477 -20.01 -3.78 -8.96
N ASP A 478 -21.06 -4.60 -8.99
CA ASP A 478 -21.81 -4.95 -7.78
C ASP A 478 -21.03 -5.96 -6.94
N GLN A 479 -20.48 -5.60 -5.79
CA GLN A 479 -19.55 -6.44 -5.01
C GLN A 479 -20.08 -6.87 -3.64
N SER A 480 -21.21 -6.33 -3.15
CA SER A 480 -21.71 -6.59 -1.79
C SER A 480 -23.20 -6.25 -1.65
N GLY A 481 -23.76 -6.43 -0.45
CA GLY A 481 -25.17 -6.15 -0.15
C GLY A 481 -26.08 -7.36 -0.42
N ASP A 482 -27.29 -7.35 0.11
CA ASP A 482 -28.16 -8.53 0.19
C ASP A 482 -29.43 -8.43 -0.67
N LYS A 483 -29.44 -7.50 -1.64
CA LYS A 483 -30.58 -7.28 -2.52
C LYS A 483 -30.90 -8.52 -3.35
N ALA A 484 -32.10 -9.06 -3.15
CA ALA A 484 -32.64 -10.15 -3.94
C ALA A 484 -33.00 -9.67 -5.35
N LEU A 485 -32.51 -10.38 -6.36
CA LEU A 485 -32.87 -10.13 -7.75
C LEU A 485 -34.17 -10.85 -8.10
N ALA A 486 -35.11 -10.11 -8.68
CA ALA A 486 -36.39 -10.67 -9.13
C ALA A 486 -36.27 -11.57 -10.36
N LEU A 487 -35.22 -11.37 -11.16
CA LEU A 487 -34.91 -12.11 -12.37
C LEU A 487 -33.41 -12.45 -12.40
N PRO A 488 -33.00 -13.55 -13.05
CA PRO A 488 -31.59 -13.86 -13.24
C PRO A 488 -30.86 -12.71 -13.96
N SER A 489 -29.72 -12.27 -13.45
CA SER A 489 -28.91 -11.26 -14.14
C SER A 489 -28.07 -11.89 -15.25
N MET A 490 -27.83 -11.13 -16.31
CA MET A 490 -26.93 -11.52 -17.40
C MET A 490 -25.62 -10.76 -17.24
N GLU A 491 -24.50 -11.48 -17.19
CA GLU A 491 -23.18 -10.86 -17.06
C GLU A 491 -22.40 -10.94 -18.37
N PRO A 492 -22.00 -9.80 -18.97
CA PRO A 492 -21.33 -9.82 -20.25
C PRO A 492 -19.90 -10.39 -20.16
N GLY A 493 -19.21 -10.20 -19.02
CA GLY A 493 -17.87 -10.75 -18.80
C GLY A 493 -16.70 -9.77 -18.98
N PHE A 494 -16.96 -8.48 -19.17
CA PHE A 494 -15.95 -7.43 -19.29
C PHE A 494 -16.15 -6.30 -18.26
N HIS A 495 -15.07 -5.58 -17.96
CA HIS A 495 -15.11 -4.29 -17.26
C HIS A 495 -15.01 -3.15 -18.28
N TYR A 496 -15.54 -1.99 -17.93
CA TYR A 496 -15.48 -0.82 -18.81
C TYR A 496 -15.37 0.50 -18.05
N GLU A 497 -14.88 1.51 -18.76
CA GLU A 497 -15.00 2.92 -18.42
C GLU A 497 -15.96 3.62 -19.38
N VAL A 498 -16.75 4.55 -18.86
CA VAL A 498 -17.64 5.36 -19.70
C VAL A 498 -16.82 6.47 -20.37
N LYS A 499 -16.86 6.53 -21.71
CA LYS A 499 -16.26 7.60 -22.53
C LYS A 499 -17.34 8.26 -23.41
N PRO A 500 -17.14 9.49 -23.92
CA PRO A 500 -18.10 10.15 -24.80
C PRO A 500 -18.49 9.33 -26.04
N GLU A 501 -17.52 8.61 -26.60
CA GLU A 501 -17.65 7.75 -27.78
C GLU A 501 -18.36 6.41 -27.52
N GLY A 502 -18.37 5.91 -26.27
CA GLY A 502 -18.92 4.60 -25.93
C GLY A 502 -18.38 4.04 -24.61
N LEU A 503 -18.45 2.72 -24.44
CA LEU A 503 -17.90 2.03 -23.27
C LEU A 503 -16.53 1.45 -23.63
N LEU A 504 -15.45 2.03 -23.09
CA LEU A 504 -14.09 1.53 -23.27
C LEU A 504 -13.90 0.30 -22.39
N LEU A 505 -13.69 -0.87 -23.00
CA LEU A 505 -13.44 -2.10 -22.25
C LEU A 505 -12.04 -2.06 -21.65
N THR A 506 -11.94 -2.21 -20.33
CA THR A 506 -10.66 -2.17 -19.61
C THR A 506 -10.12 -3.55 -19.27
N ALA A 507 -10.99 -4.56 -19.22
CA ALA A 507 -10.61 -5.96 -19.03
C ALA A 507 -11.69 -6.89 -19.57
N VAL A 508 -11.29 -8.08 -20.01
CA VAL A 508 -12.21 -9.16 -20.40
C VAL A 508 -11.84 -10.41 -19.63
N ARG A 509 -12.79 -10.98 -18.89
CA ARG A 509 -12.53 -12.14 -18.02
C ARG A 509 -12.55 -13.44 -18.80
N ASN A 510 -11.53 -14.26 -18.60
CA ASN A 510 -11.40 -15.56 -19.23
C ASN A 510 -12.58 -16.48 -18.87
N GLY A 511 -13.04 -17.24 -19.86
CA GLY A 511 -14.15 -18.18 -19.69
C GLY A 511 -15.55 -17.55 -19.66
N THR A 512 -15.68 -16.23 -19.86
CA THR A 512 -16.98 -15.55 -19.96
C THR A 512 -17.52 -15.48 -21.40
N ALA A 513 -18.78 -15.04 -21.53
CA ALA A 513 -19.42 -14.80 -22.83
C ALA A 513 -18.63 -13.81 -23.69
N ALA A 514 -18.19 -12.69 -23.13
CA ALA A 514 -17.37 -11.70 -23.83
C ALA A 514 -16.05 -12.29 -24.33
N HIS A 515 -15.37 -13.10 -23.52
CA HIS A 515 -14.13 -13.76 -23.94
C HIS A 515 -14.37 -14.69 -25.13
N ARG A 516 -15.42 -15.54 -25.09
CA ARG A 516 -15.77 -16.43 -26.21
C ARG A 516 -16.19 -15.68 -27.47
N ALA A 517 -16.86 -14.54 -27.31
CA ALA A 517 -17.29 -13.69 -28.42
C ALA A 517 -16.15 -12.88 -29.05
N GLY A 518 -14.95 -12.87 -28.44
CA GLY A 518 -13.77 -12.20 -29.00
C GLY A 518 -13.66 -10.71 -28.66
N PHE A 519 -14.31 -10.24 -27.60
CA PHE A 519 -14.08 -8.91 -27.05
C PHE A 519 -12.66 -8.81 -26.47
N SER A 520 -12.11 -7.61 -26.44
CA SER A 520 -10.76 -7.35 -25.93
C SER A 520 -10.72 -6.05 -25.15
N ALA A 521 -9.80 -5.93 -24.20
CA ALA A 521 -9.51 -4.63 -23.62
C ALA A 521 -9.03 -3.65 -24.70
N GLY A 522 -9.34 -2.38 -24.54
CA GLY A 522 -9.13 -1.35 -25.56
C GLY A 522 -10.22 -1.27 -26.63
N ASP A 523 -11.15 -2.22 -26.69
CA ASP A 523 -12.35 -2.08 -27.52
C ASP A 523 -13.23 -0.95 -26.98
N VAL A 524 -13.78 -0.12 -27.87
CA VAL A 524 -14.83 0.85 -27.52
C VAL A 524 -16.16 0.33 -28.03
N LEU A 525 -17.00 -0.17 -27.13
CA LEU A 525 -18.36 -0.60 -27.46
C LEU A 525 -19.23 0.63 -27.74
N ILE A 526 -19.73 0.74 -28.98
CA ILE A 526 -20.50 1.90 -29.44
C ILE A 526 -21.99 1.59 -29.66
N ALA A 527 -22.35 0.32 -29.87
CA ALA A 527 -23.74 -0.10 -29.95
C ALA A 527 -23.97 -1.51 -29.40
N VAL A 528 -25.12 -1.71 -28.76
CA VAL A 528 -25.60 -3.00 -28.23
C VAL A 528 -27.06 -3.17 -28.61
N GLY A 529 -27.40 -4.27 -29.30
CA GLY A 529 -28.78 -4.55 -29.70
C GLY A 529 -29.40 -3.45 -30.58
N GLN A 530 -28.61 -2.89 -31.51
CA GLN A 530 -28.98 -1.77 -32.40
C GLN A 530 -29.16 -0.39 -31.71
N LEU A 531 -28.89 -0.29 -30.41
CA LEU A 531 -28.94 0.98 -29.67
C LEU A 531 -27.54 1.49 -29.35
N LYS A 532 -27.37 2.82 -29.21
CA LYS A 532 -26.11 3.42 -28.76
C LYS A 532 -25.71 2.81 -27.42
N ALA A 533 -24.49 2.32 -27.31
CA ALA A 533 -23.97 1.76 -26.08
C ALA A 533 -23.68 2.88 -25.07
N THR A 534 -24.34 2.78 -23.94
CA THR A 534 -24.17 3.56 -22.72
C THR A 534 -24.31 2.59 -21.56
N GLU A 535 -23.89 2.98 -20.36
CA GLU A 535 -24.09 2.15 -19.17
C GLU A 535 -25.57 1.80 -18.95
N GLN A 536 -26.43 2.82 -19.10
CA GLN A 536 -27.88 2.63 -18.96
C GLN A 536 -28.43 1.66 -20.01
N THR A 537 -28.07 1.81 -21.30
CA THR A 537 -28.61 0.95 -22.35
C THR A 537 -28.10 -0.47 -22.25
N LEU A 538 -26.80 -0.67 -21.95
CA LEU A 538 -26.24 -1.99 -21.72
C LEU A 538 -26.95 -2.70 -20.57
N ARG A 539 -27.09 -2.04 -19.42
CA ARG A 539 -27.82 -2.58 -18.26
C ARG A 539 -29.26 -2.94 -18.63
N GLN A 540 -29.95 -2.07 -19.35
CA GLN A 540 -31.33 -2.27 -19.78
C GLN A 540 -31.49 -3.42 -20.80
N MET A 541 -30.51 -3.63 -21.68
CA MET A 541 -30.48 -4.77 -22.60
C MET A 541 -30.26 -6.08 -21.86
N LEU A 542 -29.30 -6.11 -20.92
CA LEU A 542 -29.01 -7.30 -20.10
C LEU A 542 -30.20 -7.70 -19.22
N LEU A 543 -30.91 -6.73 -18.62
CA LEU A 543 -32.08 -6.99 -17.77
C LEU A 543 -33.30 -7.55 -18.54
N ARG A 544 -33.37 -7.32 -19.86
CA ARG A 544 -34.47 -7.83 -20.72
C ARG A 544 -34.16 -9.18 -21.35
N ALA A 545 -32.90 -9.60 -21.30
CA ALA A 545 -32.45 -10.80 -21.95
C ALA A 545 -32.63 -12.04 -21.08
N VAL A 546 -32.72 -13.19 -21.72
CA VAL A 546 -32.71 -14.52 -21.08
C VAL A 546 -31.48 -15.30 -21.51
N PRO A 547 -31.07 -16.33 -20.75
CA PRO A 547 -29.97 -17.20 -21.15
C PRO A 547 -30.19 -17.78 -22.54
N GLY A 548 -29.20 -17.67 -23.41
CA GLY A 548 -29.27 -18.09 -24.82
C GLY A 548 -29.57 -16.96 -25.81
N ASP A 549 -30.00 -15.78 -25.35
CA ASP A 549 -30.14 -14.61 -26.23
C ASP A 549 -28.78 -14.18 -26.80
N VAL A 550 -28.79 -13.67 -28.03
CA VAL A 550 -27.59 -13.16 -28.71
C VAL A 550 -27.72 -11.66 -28.89
N LEU A 551 -26.84 -10.90 -28.22
CA LEU A 551 -26.72 -9.45 -28.43
C LEU A 551 -25.70 -9.15 -29.52
N CYS A 552 -26.17 -8.53 -30.60
CA CYS A 552 -25.30 -7.96 -31.62
C CYS A 552 -24.66 -6.67 -31.09
N CYS A 553 -23.33 -6.66 -31.01
CA CYS A 553 -22.53 -5.57 -30.48
C CYS A 553 -21.63 -4.99 -31.58
N HIS A 554 -21.58 -3.67 -31.69
CA HIS A 554 -20.66 -2.96 -32.57
C HIS A 554 -19.65 -2.21 -31.72
N LEU A 555 -18.37 -2.36 -32.05
CA LEU A 555 -17.27 -1.74 -31.33
C LEU A 555 -16.21 -1.22 -32.28
N PHE A 556 -15.42 -0.25 -31.81
CA PHE A 556 -14.16 0.12 -32.46
C PHE A 556 -13.01 -0.64 -31.81
N ARG A 557 -12.21 -1.32 -32.64
CA ARG A 557 -10.92 -1.89 -32.27
C ARG A 557 -9.86 -1.28 -33.17
N GLN A 558 -8.95 -0.50 -32.58
CA GLN A 558 -7.90 0.19 -33.35
C GLN A 558 -8.48 0.95 -34.56
N GLN A 559 -9.53 1.75 -34.32
CA GLN A 559 -10.29 2.50 -35.35
C GLN A 559 -11.06 1.67 -36.39
N ARG A 560 -11.08 0.34 -36.26
CA ARG A 560 -11.86 -0.54 -37.13
C ARG A 560 -13.20 -0.86 -36.48
N LEU A 561 -14.28 -0.68 -37.22
CA LEU A 561 -15.59 -1.16 -36.81
C LEU A 561 -15.60 -2.70 -36.85
N VAL A 562 -15.93 -3.32 -35.73
CA VAL A 562 -16.08 -4.76 -35.57
C VAL A 562 -17.50 -5.03 -35.07
N GLN A 563 -18.13 -6.07 -35.63
CA GLN A 563 -19.39 -6.59 -35.13
C GLN A 563 -19.14 -7.93 -34.46
N LEU A 564 -19.54 -8.06 -33.19
CA LEU A 564 -19.45 -9.29 -32.41
C LEU A 564 -20.84 -9.71 -31.93
N ASN A 565 -21.03 -11.01 -31.75
CA ASN A 565 -22.25 -11.58 -31.20
C ASN A 565 -21.97 -12.09 -29.79
N LEU A 566 -22.60 -11.45 -28.79
CA LEU A 566 -22.49 -11.82 -27.39
C LEU A 566 -23.63 -12.79 -27.03
N LEU A 567 -23.31 -14.08 -26.91
CA LEU A 567 -24.24 -15.08 -26.39
C LEU A 567 -24.37 -14.92 -24.87
N LEU A 568 -25.53 -14.49 -24.40
CA LEU A 568 -25.76 -14.20 -22.99
C LEU A 568 -26.00 -15.49 -22.19
N GLU A 569 -25.39 -15.50 -21.02
CA GLU A 569 -25.52 -16.56 -20.02
C GLU A 569 -25.93 -15.94 -18.68
N ALA A 570 -26.61 -16.72 -17.86
CA ALA A 570 -26.92 -16.32 -16.50
C ALA A 570 -25.62 -16.07 -15.73
N ALA A 571 -25.56 -14.97 -14.98
CA ALA A 571 -24.45 -14.65 -14.13
C ALA A 571 -24.31 -15.72 -13.02
N PRO A 572 -23.09 -16.17 -12.69
CA PRO A 572 -22.88 -17.05 -11.55
C PRO A 572 -23.10 -16.30 -10.22
N GLU A 573 -23.52 -17.02 -9.19
CA GLU A 573 -23.63 -16.50 -7.83
C GLU A 573 -22.24 -16.23 -7.25
N THR A 574 -21.81 -14.97 -7.32
CA THR A 574 -20.43 -14.55 -7.01
C THR A 574 -20.37 -13.27 -6.20
N VAL A 575 -21.50 -12.73 -5.77
CA VAL A 575 -21.56 -11.69 -4.74
C VAL A 575 -21.71 -12.38 -3.39
N ALA A 576 -20.74 -12.21 -2.50
CA ALA A 576 -20.85 -12.65 -1.12
C ALA A 576 -21.85 -11.78 -0.35
N VAL A 577 -22.63 -12.43 0.51
CA VAL A 577 -23.54 -11.81 1.47
C VAL A 577 -23.18 -12.36 2.84
N LEU A 578 -22.68 -11.49 3.72
CA LEU A 578 -22.32 -11.85 5.09
C LEU A 578 -23.36 -11.34 6.07
N LYS A 579 -23.81 -12.22 6.98
CA LYS A 579 -24.75 -11.88 8.06
C LYS A 579 -24.25 -12.44 9.39
N ALA A 580 -24.48 -11.73 10.48
CA ALA A 580 -24.17 -12.25 11.81
C ALA A 580 -25.28 -13.22 12.27
N LEU A 581 -24.90 -14.41 12.74
CA LEU A 581 -25.83 -15.46 13.21
C LEU A 581 -25.94 -15.53 14.73
N SER A 582 -24.94 -15.08 15.47
CA SER A 582 -24.87 -15.25 16.93
C SER A 582 -24.76 -13.90 17.66
N GLN A 583 -25.17 -13.87 18.94
CA GLN A 583 -24.96 -12.73 19.85
C GLN A 583 -23.56 -12.69 20.49
N ARG A 584 -22.64 -13.58 20.08
CA ARG A 584 -21.28 -13.64 20.63
C ARG A 584 -20.26 -13.73 19.52
N THR A 585 -19.67 -12.57 19.24
CA THR A 585 -18.42 -12.44 18.49
C THR A 585 -17.32 -13.20 19.23
N ARG A 586 -16.35 -13.69 18.48
CA ARG A 586 -15.11 -14.22 19.05
C ARG A 586 -13.90 -13.33 18.74
N TRP A 587 -14.09 -12.20 18.06
CA TRP A 587 -13.03 -11.20 17.89
C TRP A 587 -12.81 -10.44 19.20
N PRO A 588 -11.59 -10.42 19.74
CA PRO A 588 -11.28 -9.67 20.96
C PRO A 588 -11.70 -8.20 20.83
N GLY A 589 -12.44 -7.70 21.83
CA GLY A 589 -12.87 -6.30 21.89
C GLY A 589 -14.12 -5.95 21.07
N VAL A 590 -14.64 -6.86 20.24
CA VAL A 590 -15.86 -6.60 19.45
C VAL A 590 -17.07 -7.21 20.17
N ILE A 591 -18.10 -6.42 20.44
CA ILE A 591 -19.38 -6.90 20.99
C ILE A 591 -20.50 -6.41 20.07
N TRP A 592 -21.33 -7.33 19.57
CA TRP A 592 -22.58 -6.98 18.90
C TRP A 592 -23.74 -7.77 19.48
N SER A 593 -24.90 -7.14 19.58
CA SER A 593 -26.18 -7.81 19.82
C SER A 593 -26.97 -7.81 18.51
N LEU A 594 -27.58 -8.95 18.18
CA LEU A 594 -28.67 -8.94 17.21
C LEU A 594 -29.78 -8.10 17.82
N GLN A 595 -30.08 -6.93 17.25
CA GLN A 595 -31.38 -6.30 17.50
C GLN A 595 -32.42 -7.32 17.04
N SER A 596 -33.21 -7.83 17.97
CA SER A 596 -34.39 -8.62 17.62
C SER A 596 -35.21 -7.79 16.64
N ALA A 597 -35.38 -8.28 15.43
CA ALA A 597 -36.37 -7.73 14.51
C ALA A 597 -37.73 -7.85 15.21
N GLU A 598 -38.28 -6.72 15.66
CA GLU A 598 -39.69 -6.60 16.05
C GLU A 598 -40.58 -6.51 14.81
#